data_AF-A0A850J4I5-F1
#
_entry.id   AF-A0A850J4I5-F1
#
_cell.length_a   1.000
_cell.length_b   1.000
_cell.length_c   1.000
_cell.angle_alpha   90.00
_cell.angle_beta   90.00
_cell.angle_gamma   90.00
#
_symmetry.space_group_name_H-M   'P 1'
#
loop_
_entity.id
_entity.type
_entity.pdbx_description
1 polymer ?
#
loop_
_entity_poly.entity_id
_entity_poly.type
_entity_poly.pdbx_seq_one_letter_code
_entity_poly.pdbx_strand_id
1 'polypeptide(L)'
;MPDLEEHEYLRRLELLCRELVDHADDEGWLSYLDEPESATPLQRTVNEIARTLLHYHFEGDGCVDERPLLPLGGAALIRSSGYYADICALLGVETRPEGWALWHTWDDKKRATTLVTTCLTTTEGLLSNWARRIPANPATPDRAHIAAVLRGWYGPVVYSPDYSDRLGLGGA
;
A
#
# COMPACT_ATOMS: atom_id res chain seq x y z
N MET A 1 27.57 19.12 -4.24
CA MET A 1 26.55 20.18 -4.16
C MET A 1 25.71 20.01 -5.40
N PRO A 2 24.50 19.45 -5.32
CA PRO A 2 23.64 19.38 -6.49
C PRO A 2 23.24 20.81 -6.87
N ASP A 3 23.13 21.09 -8.18
CA ASP A 3 23.06 22.44 -8.71
C ASP A 3 21.75 23.12 -8.27
N LEU A 4 21.83 24.35 -7.76
CA LEU A 4 20.64 25.04 -7.22
C LEU A 4 19.60 25.26 -8.33
N GLU A 5 20.03 25.47 -9.57
CA GLU A 5 19.16 25.64 -10.73
C GLU A 5 18.40 24.35 -11.10
N GLU A 6 19.03 23.18 -10.93
CA GLU A 6 18.40 21.89 -11.22
C GLU A 6 17.25 21.60 -10.25
N HIS A 7 17.44 21.87 -8.95
CA HIS A 7 16.36 21.67 -7.97
C HIS A 7 15.19 22.62 -8.18
N GLU A 8 15.46 23.88 -8.52
CA GLU A 8 14.41 24.85 -8.82
C GLU A 8 13.61 24.43 -10.06
N TYR A 9 14.30 23.92 -11.10
CA TYR A 9 13.67 23.35 -12.28
C TYR A 9 12.79 22.13 -11.94
N LEU A 10 13.33 21.15 -11.21
CA LEU A 10 12.58 19.95 -10.80
C LEU A 10 11.38 20.31 -9.93
N ARG A 11 11.54 21.26 -9.01
CA ARG A 11 10.44 21.76 -8.18
C ARG A 11 9.36 22.43 -9.03
N ARG A 12 9.74 23.19 -10.07
CA ARG A 12 8.77 23.81 -10.98
C ARG A 12 7.99 22.76 -11.76
N LEU A 13 8.66 21.70 -12.23
CA LEU A 13 7.99 20.57 -12.88
C LEU A 13 7.00 19.87 -11.93
N GLU A 14 7.41 19.61 -10.69
CA GLU A 14 6.53 18.98 -9.69
C GLU A 14 5.26 19.82 -9.46
N LEU A 15 5.40 21.14 -9.31
CA LEU A 15 4.26 22.04 -9.13
C LEU A 15 3.31 22.02 -10.33
N LEU A 16 3.84 22.03 -11.56
CA LEU A 16 3.03 21.95 -12.78
C LEU A 16 2.31 20.60 -12.89
N CYS A 17 2.97 19.50 -12.51
CA CYS A 17 2.34 18.19 -12.50
C CYS A 17 1.22 18.13 -11.44
N ARG A 18 1.38 18.76 -10.28
CA ARG A 18 0.31 18.86 -9.26
C ARG A 18 -0.89 19.65 -9.80
N GLU A 19 -0.66 20.82 -10.40
CA GLU A 19 -1.72 21.63 -11.04
C GLU A 19 -2.46 20.83 -12.12
N LEU A 20 -1.74 20.06 -12.95
CA LEU A 20 -2.34 19.18 -13.96
C LEU A 20 -3.26 18.12 -13.34
N VAL A 21 -2.83 17.49 -12.25
CA VAL A 21 -3.59 16.45 -11.55
C VAL A 21 -4.83 17.06 -10.90
N ASP A 22 -4.70 18.20 -10.21
CA ASP A 22 -5.83 18.87 -9.59
C ASP A 22 -6.90 19.26 -10.63
N HIS A 23 -6.49 19.80 -11.78
CA HIS A 23 -7.42 20.10 -12.88
C HIS A 23 -8.09 18.85 -13.47
N ALA A 24 -7.35 17.74 -13.59
CA ALA A 24 -7.94 16.49 -14.07
C ALA A 24 -8.93 15.89 -13.06
N ASP A 25 -8.72 16.09 -11.76
CA ASP A 25 -9.65 15.68 -10.70
C ASP A 25 -10.94 16.51 -10.77
N ASP A 26 -10.81 17.83 -10.90
CA ASP A 26 -11.95 18.76 -11.05
C ASP A 26 -12.84 18.41 -12.25
N GLU A 27 -12.24 17.89 -13.33
CA GLU A 27 -12.96 17.43 -14.52
C GLU A 27 -13.50 15.99 -14.40
N GLY A 28 -13.27 15.30 -13.28
CA GLY A 28 -13.69 13.93 -13.02
C GLY A 28 -12.98 12.90 -13.89
N TRP A 29 -11.78 13.22 -14.39
CA TRP A 29 -11.01 12.33 -15.28
C TRP A 29 -10.20 11.29 -14.51
N LEU A 30 -9.91 11.54 -13.23
CA LEU A 30 -9.00 10.70 -12.48
C LEU A 30 -9.62 9.35 -12.09
N SER A 31 -8.92 8.29 -12.46
CA SER A 31 -9.09 6.96 -11.88
C SER A 31 -7.76 6.54 -11.26
N TYR A 32 -7.73 6.39 -9.94
CA TYR A 32 -6.56 5.90 -9.22
C TYR A 32 -6.43 4.36 -9.25
N LEU A 33 -7.43 3.67 -9.82
CA LEU A 33 -7.48 2.22 -10.02
C LEU A 33 -7.19 1.87 -11.48
N ASP A 34 -7.54 0.65 -11.91
CA ASP A 34 -7.51 0.25 -13.32
C ASP A 34 -8.16 1.31 -14.22
N GLU A 35 -7.53 1.56 -15.37
CA GLU A 35 -8.03 2.53 -16.33
C GLU A 35 -9.32 2.03 -16.95
N PRO A 36 -10.40 2.84 -16.99
CA PRO A 36 -11.61 2.43 -17.69
C PRO A 36 -11.28 2.17 -19.16
N GLU A 37 -11.94 1.17 -19.77
CA GLU A 37 -11.73 0.85 -21.19
C GLU A 37 -11.94 2.07 -22.10
N SER A 38 -12.83 2.98 -21.69
CA SER A 38 -13.15 4.24 -22.36
C SER A 38 -12.11 5.35 -22.22
N ALA A 39 -11.07 5.18 -21.39
CA ALA A 39 -10.05 6.22 -21.20
C ALA A 39 -9.29 6.51 -22.51
N THR A 40 -9.12 7.78 -22.81
CA THR A 40 -8.25 8.22 -23.92
C THR A 40 -6.77 8.09 -23.53
N PRO A 41 -5.83 7.97 -24.48
CA PRO A 41 -4.40 7.92 -24.17
C PRO A 41 -3.91 9.10 -23.30
N LEU A 42 -4.48 10.30 -23.47
CA LEU A 42 -4.17 11.46 -22.64
C LEU A 42 -4.63 11.25 -21.19
N GLN A 43 -5.88 10.83 -20.98
CA GLN A 43 -6.41 10.54 -19.65
C GLN A 43 -5.59 9.44 -18.94
N ARG A 44 -5.20 8.40 -19.68
CA ARG A 44 -4.29 7.35 -19.18
C ARG A 44 -2.96 7.93 -18.67
N THR A 45 -2.35 8.79 -19.48
CA THR A 45 -1.07 9.45 -19.13
C THR A 45 -1.22 10.35 -17.89
N VAL A 46 -2.31 11.11 -17.82
CA VAL A 46 -2.60 11.98 -16.66
C VAL A 46 -2.87 11.14 -15.41
N ASN A 47 -3.60 10.04 -15.52
CA ASN A 47 -3.82 9.10 -14.42
C ASN A 47 -2.51 8.51 -13.91
N GLU A 48 -1.58 8.14 -14.80
CA GLU A 48 -0.27 7.65 -14.36
C GLU A 48 0.58 8.73 -13.68
N ILE A 49 0.55 9.97 -14.18
CA ILE A 49 1.20 11.10 -13.50
C ILE A 49 0.58 11.31 -12.11
N ALA A 50 -0.75 11.28 -12.01
CA ALA A 50 -1.48 11.43 -10.76
C ALA A 50 -1.13 10.33 -9.75
N ARG A 51 -1.15 9.06 -10.17
CA ARG A 51 -0.75 7.92 -9.34
C ARG A 51 0.69 8.07 -8.87
N THR A 52 1.61 8.43 -9.77
CA THR A 52 3.03 8.61 -9.45
C THR A 52 3.25 9.75 -8.45
N LEU A 53 2.60 10.91 -8.65
CA LEU A 53 2.73 12.07 -7.76
C LEU A 53 2.16 11.84 -6.37
N LEU A 54 1.05 11.11 -6.29
CA LEU A 54 0.36 10.84 -5.03
C LEU A 54 0.89 9.59 -4.32
N HIS A 55 1.70 8.78 -5.01
CA HIS A 55 2.32 7.59 -4.44
C HIS A 55 3.24 8.01 -3.28
N TYR A 56 2.91 7.57 -2.08
CA TYR A 56 3.80 7.67 -0.94
C TYR A 56 4.82 6.54 -1.04
N HIS A 57 6.08 6.90 -1.29
CA HIS A 57 7.18 5.94 -1.29
C HIS A 57 7.51 5.47 0.12
N PHE A 58 7.68 4.16 0.28
CA PHE A 58 8.02 3.54 1.56
C PHE A 58 9.01 2.39 1.36
N GLU A 59 9.68 1.99 2.45
CA GLU A 59 10.62 0.88 2.40
C GLU A 59 9.94 -0.42 1.95
N GLY A 60 10.41 -0.97 0.83
CA GLY A 60 9.81 -2.16 0.22
C GLY A 60 8.57 -1.85 -0.61
N ASP A 61 8.38 -0.64 -1.15
CA ASP A 61 7.34 -0.33 -2.13
C ASP A 61 7.63 -0.85 -3.56
N GLY A 62 8.82 -1.44 -3.77
CA GLY A 62 9.29 -1.93 -5.07
C GLY A 62 9.97 -0.89 -5.96
N CYS A 63 10.10 0.37 -5.52
CA CYS A 63 10.74 1.42 -6.31
C CYS A 63 12.26 1.23 -6.42
N VAL A 64 12.89 0.80 -5.32
CA VAL A 64 14.35 0.55 -5.23
C VAL A 64 14.67 -0.89 -4.83
N ASP A 65 13.64 -1.73 -4.71
CA ASP A 65 13.73 -3.08 -4.18
C ASP A 65 13.55 -4.09 -5.31
N GLU A 66 14.50 -5.02 -5.46
CA GLU A 66 14.46 -6.07 -6.50
C GLU A 66 13.60 -7.28 -6.09
N ARG A 67 13.15 -7.34 -4.83
CA ARG A 67 12.32 -8.44 -4.33
C ARG A 67 10.93 -8.42 -5.00
N PRO A 68 10.34 -9.60 -5.26
CA PRO A 68 9.01 -9.67 -5.86
C PRO A 68 7.97 -9.03 -4.94
N LEU A 69 7.09 -8.22 -5.51
CA LEU A 69 5.94 -7.66 -4.81
C LEU A 69 4.99 -8.79 -4.39
N LEU A 70 4.48 -8.68 -3.16
CA LEU A 70 3.53 -9.61 -2.57
C LEU A 70 2.12 -9.01 -2.66
N PRO A 71 1.22 -9.58 -3.48
CA PRO A 71 -0.16 -9.14 -3.51
C PRO A 71 -0.83 -9.31 -2.16
N LEU A 72 -1.36 -8.22 -1.60
CA LEU A 72 -2.11 -8.23 -0.36
C LEU A 72 -3.60 -8.01 -0.62
N GLY A 73 -4.43 -8.82 0.02
CA GLY A 73 -5.87 -8.59 0.12
C GLY A 73 -6.22 -7.62 1.25
N GLY A 74 -5.33 -7.50 2.23
CA GLY A 74 -5.45 -6.52 3.30
C GLY A 74 -4.24 -6.51 4.22
N ALA A 75 -4.24 -5.57 5.16
CA ALA A 75 -3.19 -5.41 6.14
C ALA A 75 -3.73 -4.76 7.41
N ALA A 76 -3.00 -4.91 8.50
CA ALA A 76 -3.26 -4.21 9.75
C ALA A 76 -2.01 -4.00 10.59
N LEU A 77 -2.09 -3.03 11.49
CA LEU A 77 -1.12 -2.77 12.53
C LEU A 77 -1.77 -3.04 13.88
N ILE A 78 -1.17 -3.92 14.67
CA ILE A 78 -1.56 -4.17 16.06
C ILE A 78 -0.51 -3.56 16.96
N ARG A 79 -0.89 -2.46 17.61
CA ARG A 79 -0.03 -1.70 18.53
C ARG A 79 -0.12 -2.25 19.94
N SER A 80 0.89 -1.92 20.74
CA SER A 80 1.02 -2.30 22.15
C SER A 80 0.04 -1.55 23.05
N SER A 81 -1.26 -1.72 22.81
CA SER A 81 -2.34 -1.10 23.59
C SER A 81 -3.56 -2.01 23.69
N GLY A 82 -4.40 -1.79 24.72
CA GLY A 82 -5.63 -2.56 24.93
C GLY A 82 -5.38 -4.07 25.06
N TYR A 83 -6.07 -4.86 24.25
CA TYR A 83 -6.03 -6.33 24.23
C TYR A 83 -4.80 -6.92 23.51
N TYR A 84 -3.69 -6.19 23.46
CA TYR A 84 -2.51 -6.56 22.67
C TYR A 84 -1.93 -7.93 23.05
N ALA A 85 -1.79 -8.21 24.34
CA ALA A 85 -1.24 -9.49 24.81
C ALA A 85 -2.10 -10.69 24.39
N ASP A 86 -3.43 -10.55 24.47
CA ASP A 86 -4.37 -11.60 24.06
C ASP A 86 -4.31 -11.84 22.54
N ILE A 87 -4.19 -10.76 21.76
CA ILE A 87 -4.01 -10.85 20.31
C ILE A 87 -2.69 -11.55 19.98
N CYS A 88 -1.58 -11.19 20.63
CA CYS A 88 -0.29 -11.86 20.44
C CYS A 88 -0.37 -13.36 20.77
N ALA A 89 -1.03 -13.72 21.87
CA ALA A 89 -1.24 -15.11 22.25
C ALA A 89 -2.07 -15.87 21.20
N LEU A 90 -3.15 -15.27 20.67
CA LEU A 90 -3.95 -15.85 19.59
C LEU A 90 -3.13 -16.08 18.31
N LEU A 91 -2.23 -15.14 18.00
CA LEU A 91 -1.36 -15.21 16.83
C LEU A 91 -0.15 -16.13 17.03
N GLY A 92 0.09 -16.61 18.25
CA GLY A 92 1.25 -17.45 18.58
C GLY A 92 2.58 -16.71 18.52
N VAL A 93 2.59 -15.40 18.80
CA VAL A 93 3.80 -14.57 18.80
C VAL A 93 4.04 -13.92 20.16
N GLU A 94 5.28 -13.57 20.44
CA GLU A 94 5.62 -12.82 21.65
C GLU A 94 5.15 -11.36 21.56
N THR A 95 4.84 -10.77 22.71
CA THR A 95 4.53 -9.33 22.78
C THR A 95 5.79 -8.51 22.52
N ARG A 96 5.64 -7.45 21.73
CA ARG A 96 6.71 -6.48 21.46
C ARG A 96 6.25 -5.04 21.68
N PRO A 97 7.09 -4.12 22.19
CA PRO A 97 6.71 -2.72 22.39
C PRO A 97 6.26 -2.02 21.10
N GLU A 98 6.86 -2.34 19.96
CA GLU A 98 6.55 -1.67 18.68
C GLU A 98 5.23 -2.13 18.05
N GLY A 99 4.75 -3.31 18.45
CA GLY A 99 3.60 -3.98 17.83
C GLY A 99 4.00 -5.00 16.76
N TRP A 100 2.98 -5.45 16.01
CA TRP A 100 3.14 -6.32 14.85
C TRP A 100 2.36 -5.78 13.65
N ALA A 101 2.86 -6.08 12.45
CA ALA A 101 2.12 -5.92 11.21
C ALA A 101 1.49 -7.26 10.81
N LEU A 102 0.25 -7.22 10.34
CA LEU A 102 -0.46 -8.35 9.78
C LEU A 102 -0.62 -8.13 8.28
N TRP A 103 -0.07 -9.02 7.46
CA TRP A 103 -0.24 -8.99 6.01
C TRP A 103 -1.14 -10.15 5.58
N HIS A 104 -2.30 -9.82 5.00
CA HIS A 104 -3.28 -10.78 4.56
C HIS A 104 -3.11 -11.06 3.08
N THR A 105 -2.68 -12.28 2.76
CA THR A 105 -2.35 -12.72 1.41
C THR A 105 -2.89 -14.14 1.18
N TRP A 106 -2.41 -14.82 0.14
CA TRP A 106 -2.76 -16.18 -0.20
C TRP A 106 -1.51 -17.06 -0.29
N ASP A 107 -1.65 -18.33 0.08
CA ASP A 107 -0.61 -19.32 -0.15
C ASP A 107 -0.59 -19.79 -1.62
N ASP A 108 0.36 -20.67 -1.97
CA ASP A 108 0.51 -21.25 -3.32
C ASP A 108 -0.75 -21.96 -3.83
N LYS A 109 -1.64 -22.37 -2.92
CA LYS A 109 -2.92 -23.02 -3.23
C LYS A 109 -4.09 -22.02 -3.24
N LYS A 110 -3.79 -20.72 -3.29
CA LYS A 110 -4.74 -19.59 -3.27
C LYS A 110 -5.61 -19.55 -2.01
N ARG A 111 -5.14 -20.08 -0.88
CA ARG A 111 -5.87 -20.07 0.39
C ARG A 111 -5.43 -18.88 1.24
N ALA A 112 -6.41 -18.19 1.82
CA ALA A 112 -6.18 -17.05 2.71
C ALA A 112 -5.16 -17.38 3.81
N THR A 113 -4.18 -16.51 3.99
CA THR A 113 -3.06 -16.64 4.92
C THR A 113 -2.74 -15.27 5.53
N THR A 114 -2.36 -15.25 6.80
CA THR A 114 -1.84 -14.06 7.49
C THR A 114 -0.37 -14.26 7.80
N LEU A 115 0.46 -13.32 7.34
CA LEU A 115 1.84 -13.18 7.79
C LEU A 115 1.87 -12.22 8.97
N VAL A 116 2.45 -12.64 10.09
CA VAL A 116 2.73 -11.77 11.24
C VAL A 116 4.18 -11.31 11.12
N THR A 117 4.38 -10.01 10.90
CA THR A 117 5.66 -9.45 10.46
C THR A 117 6.10 -8.24 11.29
N THR A 118 7.41 -8.01 11.35
CA THR A 118 8.02 -6.84 11.96
C THR A 118 8.04 -5.59 11.06
N CYS A 119 7.54 -5.68 9.82
CA CYS A 119 7.57 -4.62 8.80
C CYS A 119 6.56 -3.48 9.07
N LEU A 120 6.66 -2.85 10.23
CA LEU A 120 5.70 -1.84 10.71
C LEU A 120 5.70 -0.59 9.81
N THR A 121 6.88 -0.04 9.50
CA THR A 121 7.05 1.16 8.67
C THR A 121 6.56 0.95 7.24
N THR A 122 6.92 -0.19 6.62
CA THR A 122 6.38 -0.62 5.33
C THR A 122 4.85 -0.68 5.36
N THR A 123 4.27 -1.22 6.43
CA THR A 123 2.81 -1.33 6.57
C THR A 123 2.15 0.04 6.77
N GLU A 124 2.76 0.98 7.49
CA GLU A 124 2.27 2.35 7.61
C GLU A 124 2.24 3.06 6.26
N GLY A 125 3.32 2.93 5.48
CA GLY A 125 3.40 3.50 4.13
C GLY A 125 2.37 2.89 3.19
N LEU A 126 2.23 1.56 3.21
CA LEU A 126 1.20 0.83 2.49
C LEU A 126 -0.21 1.34 2.82
N LEU A 127 -0.54 1.43 4.11
CA LEU A 127 -1.85 1.92 4.57
C LEU A 127 -2.07 3.39 4.20
N SER A 128 -1.01 4.20 4.14
CA SER A 128 -1.10 5.59 3.67
C SER A 128 -1.48 5.69 2.20
N ASN A 129 -0.96 4.79 1.35
CA ASN A 129 -1.39 4.70 -0.06
C ASN A 129 -2.83 4.19 -0.18
N TRP A 130 -3.18 3.13 0.56
CA TRP A 130 -4.54 2.57 0.50
C TRP A 130 -5.62 3.53 1.00
N ALA A 131 -5.32 4.37 2.00
CA ALA A 131 -6.22 5.42 2.45
C ALA A 131 -6.55 6.45 1.34
N ARG A 132 -5.69 6.56 0.34
CA ARG A 132 -5.88 7.41 -0.86
C ARG A 132 -6.36 6.61 -2.08
N ARG A 133 -6.79 5.36 -1.88
CA ARG A 133 -7.16 4.41 -2.95
C ARG A 133 -6.05 4.12 -3.96
N ILE A 134 -4.78 4.36 -3.61
CA ILE A 134 -3.65 4.04 -4.48
C ILE A 134 -3.33 2.56 -4.29
N PRO A 135 -3.45 1.72 -5.33
CA PRO A 135 -3.06 0.33 -5.25
C PRO A 135 -1.56 0.24 -5.06
N ALA A 136 -1.15 -0.41 -3.97
CA ALA A 136 0.25 -0.63 -3.64
C ALA A 136 0.39 -2.01 -3.01
N ASN A 137 1.48 -2.69 -3.32
CA ASN A 137 1.85 -3.96 -2.73
C ASN A 137 3.30 -3.87 -2.24
N PRO A 138 3.61 -4.34 -1.03
CA PRO A 138 4.98 -4.32 -0.55
C PRO A 138 5.78 -5.46 -1.19
N ALA A 139 7.09 -5.33 -1.24
CA ALA A 139 8.03 -6.40 -1.48
C ALA A 139 7.79 -7.54 -0.48
N THR A 140 8.00 -8.77 -0.96
CA THR A 140 7.92 -9.96 -0.10
C THR A 140 8.90 -9.79 1.07
N PRO A 141 8.44 -9.94 2.33
CA PRO A 141 9.30 -9.66 3.47
C PRO A 141 10.32 -10.78 3.62
N ASP A 142 11.53 -10.44 4.04
CA ASP A 142 12.54 -11.45 4.35
C ASP A 142 12.04 -12.37 5.47
N ARG A 143 12.44 -13.64 5.44
CA ARG A 143 12.04 -14.62 6.45
C ARG A 143 12.36 -14.17 7.89
N ALA A 144 13.44 -13.40 8.07
CA ALA A 144 13.82 -12.84 9.37
C ALA A 144 12.80 -11.85 9.94
N HIS A 145 11.98 -11.24 9.08
CA HIS A 145 10.91 -10.33 9.48
C HIS A 145 9.56 -11.04 9.73
N ILE A 146 9.45 -12.33 9.41
CA ILE A 146 8.22 -13.11 9.60
C ILE A 146 8.31 -13.89 10.91
N ALA A 147 7.46 -13.52 11.87
CA ALA A 147 7.37 -14.21 13.16
C ALA A 147 6.42 -15.42 13.11
N ALA A 148 5.33 -15.33 12.35
CA ALA A 148 4.38 -16.43 12.18
C ALA A 148 3.67 -16.38 10.84
N VAL A 149 3.20 -17.55 10.38
CA VAL A 149 2.35 -17.72 9.20
C VAL A 149 1.11 -18.51 9.62
N LEU A 150 -0.06 -17.88 9.52
CA LEU A 150 -1.32 -18.42 10.03
C LEU A 150 -2.29 -18.65 8.88
N ARG A 151 -3.00 -19.78 8.90
CA ARG A 151 -4.02 -20.08 7.89
C ARG A 151 -5.31 -19.32 8.20
N GLY A 152 -5.79 -18.54 7.24
CA GLY A 152 -6.92 -17.62 7.39
C GLY A 152 -6.46 -16.17 7.60
N TRP A 153 -7.41 -15.24 7.54
CA TRP A 153 -7.18 -13.83 7.83
C TRP A 153 -7.60 -13.54 9.28
N TYR A 154 -6.65 -13.10 10.10
CA TYR A 154 -6.85 -12.85 11.53
C TYR A 154 -6.79 -11.37 11.87
N GLY A 155 -7.59 -10.94 12.85
CA GLY A 155 -7.55 -9.59 13.37
C GLY A 155 -8.33 -8.58 12.52
N PRO A 156 -8.20 -7.27 12.82
CA PRO A 156 -8.76 -6.22 11.99
C PRO A 156 -8.10 -6.26 10.60
N VAL A 157 -8.85 -5.88 9.56
CA VAL A 157 -8.34 -5.87 8.18
C VAL A 157 -8.71 -4.55 7.54
N VAL A 158 -7.70 -3.80 7.11
CA VAL A 158 -7.87 -2.77 6.07
C VAL A 158 -7.67 -3.49 4.74
N TYR A 159 -8.70 -3.52 3.89
CA TYR A 159 -8.59 -4.16 2.59
C TYR A 159 -7.76 -3.31 1.62
N SER A 160 -7.02 -3.98 0.74
CA SER A 160 -6.38 -3.28 -0.38
C SER A 160 -7.46 -2.74 -1.33
N PRO A 161 -7.21 -1.62 -2.05
CA PRO A 161 -8.17 -1.05 -2.99
C PRO A 161 -8.68 -2.10 -3.99
N ASP A 162 -7.77 -2.81 -4.66
CA ASP A 162 -8.10 -3.85 -5.64
C ASP A 162 -8.98 -4.97 -5.05
N TYR A 163 -8.69 -5.38 -3.82
CA TYR A 163 -9.46 -6.44 -3.18
C TYR A 163 -10.84 -5.95 -2.69
N SER A 164 -10.91 -4.71 -2.20
CA SER A 164 -12.17 -4.05 -1.84
C SER A 164 -13.11 -3.95 -3.05
N ASP A 165 -12.58 -3.58 -4.22
CA ASP A 165 -13.36 -3.48 -5.45
C ASP A 165 -13.85 -4.86 -5.92
N ARG A 166 -12.99 -5.88 -5.85
CA ARG A 166 -13.39 -7.28 -6.14
C ARG A 166 -14.49 -7.79 -5.21
N LEU A 167 -14.57 -7.28 -3.98
CA LEU A 167 -15.64 -7.60 -3.03
C LEU A 167 -16.90 -6.73 -3.21
N GLY A 168 -16.87 -5.74 -4.09
CA GLY A 168 -17.96 -4.76 -4.25
C GLY A 168 -18.08 -3.82 -3.04
N LEU A 169 -17.00 -3.62 -2.30
CA LEU A 169 -16.93 -2.74 -1.12
C LEU A 169 -16.34 -1.36 -1.46
N GLY A 170 -15.79 -1.18 -2.67
CA GLY A 170 -15.40 0.11 -3.20
C GLY A 170 -16.63 0.95 -3.54
N GLY A 171 -16.99 1.87 -2.65
CA GLY A 171 -18.04 2.86 -2.91
C GLY A 171 -17.75 3.69 -4.16
N ALA A 172 -18.83 4.06 -4.86
CA ALA A 172 -18.89 4.90 -6.05
C ALA A 172 -18.43 6.35 -5.79
#